data_AF-A0A815X273-F1
#
_entry.id   AF-A0A815X273-F1
#
_cell.length_a   1.000
_cell.length_b   1.000
_cell.length_c   1.000
_cell.angle_alpha   90.00
_cell.angle_beta   90.00
_cell.angle_gamma   90.00
#
_symmetry.space_group_name_H-M   'P 1'
#
loop_
_entity.id
_entity.type
_entity.pdbx_description
1 polymer ?
#
loop_
_entity_poly.entity_id
_entity_poly.type
_entity_poly.pdbx_seq_one_letter_code
_entity_poly.pdbx_strand_id
1 'polypeptide(L)'
;DDFERRRIELINTLAMQDCHYSYLDEHIAEPKGVSNAKHDIQSILDDIAEYILPTVEITNGPKQGKYKLKDLFWEVDFDPLHVLSRINRRDIFETTMQRYRKW
;
A
#
# COMPACT_ATOMS: atom_id res chain seq x y z
N ASP A 1 12.16 11.13 8.37
CA ASP A 1 12.46 9.84 9.00
C ASP A 1 11.96 8.68 8.18
N ASP A 2 12.68 7.55 8.21
CA ASP A 2 12.31 6.32 7.49
C ASP A 2 10.97 5.74 7.96
N PHE A 3 10.63 5.96 9.23
CA PHE A 3 9.34 5.56 9.81
C PHE A 3 8.16 6.25 9.12
N GLU A 4 8.18 7.59 9.03
CA GLU A 4 7.14 8.37 8.36
C GLU A 4 7.02 8.03 6.88
N ARG A 5 8.16 7.79 6.21
CA ARG A 5 8.16 7.35 4.81
C ARG A 5 7.42 6.02 4.64
N ARG A 6 7.69 5.03 5.49
CA ARG A 6 7.00 3.73 5.48
C ARG A 6 5.52 3.87 5.83
N ARG A 7 5.17 4.74 6.78
CA ARG A 7 3.79 5.04 7.13
C ARG A 7 3.00 5.56 5.93
N ILE A 8 3.55 6.56 5.23
CA ILE A 8 2.94 7.11 4.01
C ILE A 8 2.83 6.05 2.90
N GLU A 9 3.85 5.20 2.72
CA GLU A 9 3.79 4.13 1.71
C GLU A 9 2.73 3.07 2.06
N LEU A 10 2.60 2.67 3.32
CA LEU A 10 1.56 1.75 3.78
C LEU A 10 0.16 2.35 3.60
N ILE A 11 -0.06 3.61 3.98
CA ILE A 11 -1.34 4.31 3.77
C ILE A 11 -1.71 4.31 2.29
N ASN A 12 -0.78 4.69 1.42
CA ASN A 12 -1.02 4.74 -0.03
C ASN A 12 -1.35 3.35 -0.60
N THR A 13 -0.61 2.32 -0.20
CA THR A 13 -0.85 0.95 -0.66
C THR A 13 -2.22 0.44 -0.21
N LEU A 14 -2.58 0.66 1.05
CA LEU A 14 -3.88 0.25 1.61
C LEU A 14 -5.06 1.08 1.07
N ALA A 15 -4.82 2.34 0.70
CA ALA A 15 -5.81 3.16 0.02
C ALA A 15 -6.11 2.66 -1.41
N MET A 16 -5.16 1.97 -2.04
CA MET A 16 -5.35 1.37 -3.37
C MET A 16 -6.00 -0.01 -3.29
N GLN A 17 -5.64 -0.84 -2.30
CA GLN A 17 -6.22 -2.17 -2.12
C GLN A 17 -6.00 -2.75 -0.72
N ASP A 18 -6.93 -3.59 -0.26
CA ASP A 18 -6.74 -4.40 0.94
C ASP A 18 -5.67 -5.48 0.69
N CYS A 19 -4.61 -5.47 1.51
CA CYS A 19 -3.42 -6.30 1.31
C CYS A 19 -3.21 -7.31 2.43
N HIS A 20 -2.56 -8.44 2.14
CA HIS A 20 -2.02 -9.33 3.17
C HIS A 20 -0.72 -8.77 3.75
N TYR A 21 -0.36 -9.15 4.99
CA TYR A 21 0.92 -8.76 5.61
C TYR A 21 2.11 -9.08 4.72
N SER A 22 2.13 -10.28 4.11
CA SER A 22 3.23 -10.75 3.26
C SER A 22 3.50 -9.85 2.06
N TYR A 23 2.45 -9.32 1.43
CA TYR A 23 2.58 -8.38 0.32
C TYR A 23 3.22 -7.06 0.77
N LEU A 24 2.79 -6.55 1.93
CA LEU A 24 3.31 -5.32 2.51
C LEU A 24 4.78 -5.48 2.95
N ASP A 25 5.11 -6.59 3.61
CA ASP A 25 6.48 -6.93 4.03
C ASP A 25 7.42 -7.04 2.81
N GLU A 26 6.96 -7.65 1.72
CA GLU A 26 7.78 -7.80 0.50
C GLU A 26 7.97 -6.47 -0.27
N HIS A 27 6.94 -5.62 -0.33
CA HIS A 27 6.96 -4.43 -1.20
C HIS A 27 7.35 -3.13 -0.48
N ILE A 28 7.26 -3.09 0.86
CA ILE A 28 7.52 -1.89 1.65
C ILE A 28 8.75 -2.07 2.56
N ALA A 29 9.10 -3.30 2.95
CA ALA A 29 10.40 -3.53 3.58
C ALA A 29 11.49 -3.48 2.49
N GLU A 30 12.39 -2.50 2.58
CA GLU A 30 13.55 -2.47 1.69
C GLU A 30 14.36 -3.78 1.79
N PRO A 31 14.95 -4.27 0.68
CA PRO A 31 15.81 -5.45 0.69
C PRO A 31 17.16 -5.12 1.32
N LYS A 32 17.21 -4.88 2.63
CA LYS A 32 18.45 -4.73 3.40
C LYS A 32 18.25 -5.38 4.77
N GLY A 33 18.99 -6.46 5.01
CA GLY A 33 18.84 -7.38 6.14
C GLY A 33 19.04 -6.76 7.52
N VAL A 34 18.05 -5.99 7.98
CA VAL A 34 17.99 -5.43 9.32
C VAL A 34 16.72 -5.94 9.99
N SER A 35 16.90 -6.80 10.99
CA SER A 35 15.88 -7.51 11.75
C SER A 35 14.84 -6.62 12.46
N ASN A 36 15.01 -5.29 12.44
CA ASN A 36 14.11 -4.31 13.07
C ASN A 36 12.93 -3.90 12.17
N ALA A 37 12.99 -4.15 10.86
CA ALA A 37 11.95 -3.71 9.91
C ALA A 37 10.57 -4.37 10.15
N LYS A 38 10.53 -5.61 10.64
CA LYS A 38 9.28 -6.31 10.97
C LYS A 38 8.52 -5.69 12.14
N HIS A 39 9.24 -5.19 13.15
CA HIS A 39 8.62 -4.51 14.29
C HIS A 39 8.02 -3.16 13.87
N ASP A 40 8.62 -2.49 12.89
CA ASP A 40 8.14 -1.20 12.39
C ASP A 40 6.83 -1.34 11.59
N ILE A 41 6.70 -2.35 10.71
CA ILE A 41 5.50 -2.50 9.86
C ILE A 41 4.26 -2.82 10.68
N GLN A 42 4.33 -3.82 11.58
CA GLN A 42 3.18 -4.20 12.39
C GLN A 42 2.74 -3.04 13.30
N SER A 43 3.69 -2.33 13.90
CA SER A 43 3.38 -1.16 14.75
C SER A 43 2.67 -0.05 13.97
N ILE A 44 3.03 0.17 12.70
CA ILE A 44 2.34 1.14 11.85
C ILE A 44 0.95 0.63 11.48
N LEU A 45 0.81 -0.66 11.11
CA LEU A 45 -0.47 -1.26 10.75
C LEU A 45 -1.49 -1.20 11.89
N ASP A 46 -1.07 -1.41 13.13
CA ASP A 46 -1.94 -1.30 14.30
C ASP A 46 -2.52 0.11 14.46
N ASP A 47 -1.78 1.14 14.02
CA ASP A 47 -2.22 2.53 14.02
C ASP A 47 -3.12 2.87 12.82
N ILE A 48 -2.74 2.45 11.60
CA ILE A 48 -3.40 2.95 10.38
C ILE A 48 -4.46 2.01 9.79
N ALA A 49 -4.50 0.73 10.19
CA ALA A 49 -5.28 -0.29 9.49
C ALA A 49 -6.14 -1.15 10.43
N GLU A 50 -7.18 -1.74 9.85
CA GLU A 50 -8.04 -2.74 10.46
C GLU A 50 -7.74 -4.11 9.86
N TYR A 51 -7.64 -5.14 10.71
CA TYR A 51 -7.44 -6.50 10.25
C TYR A 51 -8.78 -7.18 9.94
N ILE A 52 -8.98 -7.53 8.68
CA ILE A 52 -10.12 -8.25 8.15
C ILE A 52 -9.82 -9.75 8.23
N LEU A 53 -10.62 -10.47 9.01
CA LEU A 53 -10.57 -11.92 9.08
C LEU A 53 -10.91 -12.54 7.72
N PRO A 54 -10.22 -13.61 7.31
CA PRO A 54 -10.54 -14.30 6.08
C PRO A 54 -11.94 -14.92 6.15
N THR A 55 -12.74 -14.72 5.11
CA THR A 55 -14.06 -15.36 5.00
C THR A 55 -13.89 -16.88 4.94
N VAL A 56 -14.64 -17.59 5.78
CA VAL A 56 -14.61 -19.06 5.89
C VAL A 56 -15.31 -19.67 4.67
N GLU A 57 -14.67 -19.59 3.51
CA GLU A 57 -15.07 -20.42 2.36
C GLU A 57 -14.29 -21.73 2.40
N ILE A 58 -15.04 -22.82 2.22
CA ILE A 58 -14.63 -24.23 2.25
C ILE A 58 -13.59 -24.50 1.14
N THR A 59 -12.36 -24.05 1.33
CA THR A 59 -11.22 -24.34 0.44
C THR A 59 -9.95 -24.45 1.27
N ASN A 60 -9.21 -25.53 1.01
CA ASN A 60 -8.12 -26.05 1.82
C ASN A 60 -6.91 -25.09 1.90
N GLY A 61 -6.65 -24.54 3.09
CA GLY A 61 -5.40 -23.85 3.43
C GLY A 61 -5.58 -22.76 4.49
N PRO A 62 -4.52 -22.41 5.25
CA PRO A 62 -4.57 -21.26 6.14
C PRO A 62 -4.72 -19.98 5.30
N LYS A 63 -5.90 -19.37 5.32
CA LYS A 63 -6.11 -18.06 4.72
C LYS A 63 -5.58 -17.00 5.69
N GLN A 64 -4.64 -16.18 5.26
CA GLN A 64 -4.26 -14.99 6.02
C GLN A 64 -5.36 -13.93 5.82
N GLY A 65 -5.67 -13.17 6.88
CA GLY A 65 -6.53 -12.00 6.76
C GLY A 65 -5.85 -10.87 5.98
N LYS A 66 -6.60 -9.81 5.75
CA LYS A 66 -6.13 -8.62 5.03
C LYS A 66 -6.14 -7.41 5.95
N TYR A 67 -5.31 -6.43 5.64
CA TYR A 67 -5.36 -5.12 6.25
C TYR A 67 -6.12 -4.17 5.33
N LYS A 68 -7.04 -3.41 5.93
CA LYS A 68 -7.80 -2.33 5.29
C LYS A 68 -7.46 -1.02 5.99
N LEU A 69 -7.35 0.07 5.24
CA LEU A 69 -7.11 1.39 5.82
C LEU A 69 -8.28 1.81 6.73
N LYS A 70 -7.99 2.30 7.95
CA LYS A 70 -9.01 2.85 8.86
C LYS A 70 -9.69 4.06 8.23
N ASP A 71 -10.97 4.26 8.54
CA ASP A 71 -11.79 5.26 7.87
C ASP A 71 -11.24 6.70 8.04
N LEU A 72 -10.63 7.00 9.19
CA LEU A 72 -10.01 8.29 9.51
C LEU A 72 -8.95 8.74 8.49
N PHE A 73 -8.21 7.80 7.90
CA PHE A 73 -7.12 8.15 6.98
C PHE A 73 -7.62 8.51 5.57
N TRP A 74 -8.88 8.21 5.25
CA TRP A 74 -9.52 8.77 4.04
C TRP A 74 -9.81 10.27 4.17
N GLU A 75 -9.95 10.78 5.39
CA GLU A 75 -10.25 12.20 5.63
C GLU A 75 -8.98 13.03 5.88
N VAL A 76 -7.97 12.42 6.50
CA VAL A 76 -6.76 13.14 6.95
C VAL A 76 -5.60 13.04 5.95
N ASP A 77 -5.38 11.86 5.37
CA ASP A 77 -4.15 11.55 4.62
C ASP A 77 -4.40 11.21 3.13
N PHE A 78 -5.66 11.00 2.73
CA PHE A 78 -6.00 10.64 1.35
C PHE A 78 -6.11 11.88 0.45
N ASP A 79 -5.15 12.02 -0.46
CA ASP A 79 -5.21 12.97 -1.58
C ASP A 79 -5.54 12.22 -2.88
N PRO A 80 -6.76 12.39 -3.44
CA PRO A 80 -7.16 11.75 -4.69
C PRO A 80 -6.21 12.08 -5.86
N LEU A 81 -5.59 13.26 -5.89
CA LEU A 81 -4.62 13.64 -6.92
C LEU A 81 -3.30 12.89 -6.75
N HIS A 82 -2.88 12.66 -5.50
CA HIS A 82 -1.70 11.86 -5.20
C HIS A 82 -1.91 10.39 -5.63
N VAL A 83 -3.09 9.82 -5.37
CA VAL A 83 -3.43 8.45 -5.79
C VAL A 83 -3.53 8.34 -7.31
N LEU A 84 -4.17 9.30 -7.98
CA LEU A 84 -4.21 9.36 -9.44
C LEU A 84 -2.81 9.45 -10.05
N SER A 85 -1.89 10.19 -9.44
CA SER A 85 -0.49 10.29 -9.90
C SER A 85 0.28 8.97 -9.74
N ARG A 86 -0.06 8.14 -8.75
CA ARG A 86 0.52 6.80 -8.53
C ARG A 86 -0.11 5.73 -9.41
N ILE A 87 -1.34 5.92 -9.90
CA ILE A 87 -1.96 5.10 -10.96
C ILE A 87 -1.29 5.52 -12.28
N ASN A 88 -0.01 5.20 -12.37
CA ASN A 88 0.85 5.64 -13.44
C ASN A 88 0.55 4.76 -14.66
N ARG A 89 -0.39 5.19 -15.51
CA ARG A 89 -0.43 4.74 -16.90
C ARG A 89 0.72 5.40 -17.66
N ARG A 90 1.94 5.01 -17.29
CA ARG A 90 3.21 5.48 -17.84
C ARG A 90 3.21 5.32 -19.37
N ASP A 91 2.57 4.27 -19.85
CA ASP A 91 2.25 3.99 -21.25
C ASP A 91 1.42 5.11 -21.92
N ILE A 92 0.37 5.60 -21.25
CA ILE A 92 -0.45 6.71 -21.74
C ILE A 92 0.35 8.01 -21.70
N PHE A 93 1.07 8.28 -20.62
CA PHE A 93 1.88 9.50 -20.51
C PHE A 93 2.95 9.57 -21.62
N GLU A 94 3.70 8.49 -21.83
CA GLU A 94 4.71 8.40 -22.89
C GLU A 94 4.09 8.56 -24.28
N THR A 95 2.94 7.91 -24.53
CA THR A 95 2.19 8.05 -25.80
C THR A 95 1.75 9.49 -26.05
N THR A 96 1.26 10.18 -25.02
CA THR A 96 0.77 11.56 -25.13
C THR A 96 1.93 12.53 -25.33
N MET A 97 3.05 12.33 -24.64
CA MET A 97 4.29 13.11 -24.81
C MET A 97 4.92 12.92 -26.19
N GLN A 98 4.88 11.72 -26.75
CA GLN A 98 5.32 11.47 -28.13
C GLN A 98 4.45 12.22 -29.15
N ARG A 99 3.15 12.35 -28.91
CA ARG A 99 2.24 13.13 -29.77
C ARG A 99 2.48 14.64 -29.64
N TYR A 100 2.70 15.15 -28.43
CA TYR A 100 3.02 16.56 -28.18
C TYR A 100 4.34 16.99 -28.85
N ARG A 101 5.38 16.15 -28.79
CA ARG A 101 6.71 16.45 -29.40
C ARG A 101 6.74 16.42 -30.92
N LYS A 102 5.68 15.92 -31.56
CA LYS A 102 5.53 15.87 -33.02
C LYS A 102 4.73 17.05 -33.60
N TRP A 103 4.37 18.01 -32.74
CA TRP A 103 3.79 19.31 -33.11
C TRP A 103 4.86 20.39 -33.16
#